data_AF-A0A2T5YFS0-F1
#
_entry.id   AF-A0A2T5YFS0-F1
#
_cell.length_a   1.000
_cell.length_b   1.000
_cell.length_c   1.000
_cell.angle_alpha   90.00
_cell.angle_beta   90.00
_cell.angle_gamma   90.00
#
_symmetry.space_group_name_H-M   'P 1'
#
loop_
_entity.id
_entity.type
_entity.pdbx_description
1 polymer ?
#
loop_
_entity_poly.entity_id
_entity_poly.type
_entity_poly.pdbx_seq_one_letter_code
_entity_poly.pdbx_strand_id
1 'polypeptide(L)' 'MKSFYDFNRSSPEERQQQYKYYPEMALFHIALREELGEDEYNAFYRAEQEAAQKRSITPMSHQTSRKWVTV' A
#
# COMPACT_ATOMS: atom_id res chain seq x y z
N MET A 1 -0.56 -7.98 -11.10
CA MET A 1 -0.91 -6.56 -10.92
C MET A 1 0.27 -5.88 -10.24
N LYS A 2 0.74 -4.73 -10.75
CA LYS A 2 1.72 -3.90 -10.03
C LYS A 2 1.05 -3.33 -8.77
N SER A 3 1.79 -3.23 -7.68
CA SER A 3 1.39 -2.55 -6.45
C SER A 3 1.65 -1.05 -6.55
N PHE A 4 1.03 -0.26 -5.67
CA PHE A 4 1.28 1.18 -5.54
C PHE A 4 2.78 1.50 -5.34
N TYR A 5 3.49 0.66 -4.57
CA TYR A 5 4.91 0.86 -4.24
C TYR A 5 5.89 0.35 -5.32
N ASP A 6 5.39 -0.24 -6.41
CA ASP A 6 6.23 -0.74 -7.52
C ASP A 6 6.56 0.34 -8.55
N PHE A 7 5.96 1.53 -8.45
CA PHE A 7 6.21 2.66 -9.34
C PHE A 7 7.42 3.47 -8.87
N ASN A 8 8.28 3.84 -9.82
CA ASN A 8 9.43 4.67 -9.54
C ASN A 8 9.02 6.13 -9.37
N ARG A 9 8.98 6.59 -8.11
CA ARG A 9 8.64 7.99 -7.77
C ARG A 9 9.63 9.01 -8.32
N SER A 10 10.87 8.62 -8.63
CA SER A 10 11.88 9.50 -9.22
C SER A 10 11.61 9.78 -10.70
N SER A 11 10.83 8.92 -11.38
CA SER A 11 10.40 9.16 -12.75
C SER A 11 9.08 9.95 -12.76
N PRO A 12 9.03 11.13 -13.41
CA PRO A 12 7.79 11.90 -13.54
C PRO A 12 6.68 11.12 -14.25
N GLU A 13 7.03 10.31 -15.25
CA GLU A 13 6.06 9.53 -16.04
C GLU A 13 5.43 8.41 -15.20
N GLU A 14 6.24 7.66 -14.45
CA GLU A 14 5.70 6.60 -13.59
C GLU A 14 4.88 7.16 -12.44
N ARG A 15 5.20 8.35 -11.94
CA ARG A 15 4.39 9.05 -10.94
C ARG A 15 3.01 9.42 -11.48
N GLN A 16 2.93 9.90 -12.72
CA GLN A 16 1.64 10.17 -13.36
C GLN A 16 0.82 8.89 -13.54
N GLN A 17 1.48 7.79 -13.92
CA GLN A 17 0.82 6.48 -14.01
C GLN A 17 0.32 6.00 -12.65
N GLN A 18 1.13 6.16 -11.60
CA GLN A 18 0.75 5.83 -10.22
C GLN A 18 -0.50 6.60 -9.80
N TYR A 19 -0.57 7.90 -10.08
CA TYR A 19 -1.75 8.73 -9.78
C TYR A 19 -2.98 8.32 -10.59
N LYS A 20 -2.78 7.88 -11.83
CA LYS A 20 -3.86 7.37 -12.68
C LYS A 20 -4.44 6.05 -12.17
N TYR A 21 -3.59 5.11 -11.75
CA TYR A 21 -4.02 3.79 -11.30
C TYR A 21 -4.47 3.75 -9.84
N TYR A 22 -3.91 4.63 -9.00
CA TYR A 22 -4.14 4.65 -7.56
C TYR A 22 -4.35 6.09 -7.04
N PRO A 23 -5.38 6.80 -7.53
CA PRO A 23 -5.61 8.21 -7.20
C PRO A 23 -5.83 8.42 -5.69
N GLU A 24 -6.64 7.58 -5.05
CA GLU A 24 -6.97 7.71 -3.63
C GLU A 24 -5.75 7.48 -2.73
N MET A 25 -4.92 6.47 -3.04
CA MET A 25 -3.68 6.20 -2.29
C MET A 25 -2.64 7.30 -2.50
N ALA A 26 -2.57 7.86 -3.71
CA ALA A 26 -1.71 9.00 -3.97
C ALA A 26 -2.12 10.22 -3.13
N LEU A 27 -3.42 10.55 -3.09
CA LEU A 27 -3.93 11.65 -2.27
C LEU A 27 -3.68 11.42 -0.78
N PHE A 28 -3.93 10.20 -0.29
CA PHE A 28 -3.65 9.82 1.09
C PHE A 28 -2.18 10.02 1.46
N HIS A 29 -1.25 9.58 0.60
CA HIS A 29 0.18 9.77 0.83
C HIS A 29 0.63 11.23 0.73
N ILE A 30 -0.05 12.06 -0.07
CA ILE A 30 0.19 13.51 -0.12
C ILE A 30 -0.21 14.14 1.22
N ALA A 31 -1.44 13.89 1.68
CA ALA A 31 -1.94 14.43 2.95
C ALA A 31 -1.08 13.96 4.15
N LEU A 32 -0.71 12.68 4.18
CA LEU A 32 0.18 12.14 5.22
C LEU A 32 1.53 12.86 5.29
N ARG A 33 2.09 13.27 4.16
CA ARG A 33 3.37 13.97 4.12
C ARG A 33 3.26 15.41 4.62
N GLU A 34 2.08 16.01 4.54
CA GLU A 34 1.82 17.35 5.09
C GLU A 34 1.66 17.32 6.62
N GLU A 35 1.11 16.22 7.15
CA GLU A 35 0.88 16.04 8.59
C GLU A 35 2.09 15.49 9.35
N LEU A 36 2.87 14.58 8.73
CA LEU A 36 4.02 13.92 9.35
C LEU A 36 5.32 14.65 9.05
N GLY A 37 6.28 14.57 9.99
CA GLY A 37 7.66 14.94 9.70
C GLY A 37 8.24 14.09 8.56
N GLU A 38 9.23 14.62 7.84
CA GLU A 38 9.83 13.92 6.69
C GLU A 38 10.38 12.53 7.07
N ASP A 39 11.03 12.42 8.24
CA ASP A 39 11.58 11.16 8.75
C ASP A 39 10.47 10.16 9.13
N GLU A 40 9.38 10.65 9.72
CA GLU A 40 8.24 9.81 10.13
C GLU A 40 7.50 9.28 8.90
N TYR A 41 7.27 10.13 7.91
CA TYR A 41 6.69 9.72 6.63
C TYR A 41 7.59 8.69 5.92
N ASN A 42 8.91 8.90 5.92
CA ASN A 42 9.85 7.96 5.31
C ASN A 42 9.84 6.59 6.02
N ALA A 43 9.75 6.58 7.36
CA ALA A 43 9.62 5.34 8.13
C ALA A 43 8.30 4.61 7.81
N PHE A 44 7.18 5.35 7.79
CA PHE A 44 5.87 4.81 7.43
C PHE A 44 5.88 4.21 6.02
N TYR A 45 6.39 4.95 5.03
CA TYR A 45 6.41 4.53 3.64
C TYR A 45 7.22 3.23 3.44
N ARG A 46 8.36 3.10 4.13
CA ARG A 46 9.18 1.87 4.09
C ARG A 46 8.45 0.69 4.71
N ALA A 47 7.79 0.89 5.85
CA ALA A 47 7.02 -0.17 6.51
C ALA A 47 5.86 -0.67 5.62
N GLU A 48 5.11 0.25 4.98
CA GLU A 48 4.04 -0.12 4.06
C GLU A 48 4.56 -0.83 2.80
N GLN A 49 5.69 -0.40 2.25
CA GLN A 49 6.32 -1.09 1.12
C GLN A 49 6.70 -2.53 1.47
N GLU A 50 7.33 -2.75 2.63
CA GLU A 50 7.64 -4.10 3.11
C GLU A 50 6.39 -4.94 3.35
N ALA A 51 5.33 -4.34 3.91
CA ALA A 51 4.07 -5.02 4.15
C ALA A 51 3.39 -5.43 2.83
N ALA A 52 3.40 -4.56 1.82
CA ALA A 52 2.86 -4.85 0.50
C ALA A 52 3.61 -6.00 -0.19
N GLN A 53 4.93 -6.07 -0.04
CA GLN A 53 5.75 -7.17 -0.55
C GLN A 53 5.53 -8.48 0.21
N LYS A 54 5.32 -8.44 1.52
CA LYS A 54 5.06 -9.66 2.33
C LYS A 54 3.65 -10.23 2.07
N ARG A 55 2.67 -9.37 1.82
CA ARG A 55 1.28 -9.77 1.53
C ARG A 55 1.13 -10.51 0.19
N SER A 56 1.96 -10.22 -0.80
CA SER A 56 1.91 -10.93 -2.09
C SER A 56 2.42 -12.38 -2.03
N ILE A 57 3.17 -12.75 -0.98
CA ILE A 57 3.79 -14.07 -0.80
C ILE A 57 2.93 -14.98 0.09
N THR A 58 1.94 -14.44 0.80
CA THR A 58 1.09 -15.23 1.69
C THR A 58 -0.24 -15.53 1.01
N PRO A 59 -0.42 -16.68 0.33
CA PRO A 59 -1.76 -17.10 -0.04
C PRO A 59 -2.56 -17.22 1.26
N MET A 60 -3.68 -16.49 1.36
CA MET A 60 -4.68 -16.70 2.40
C MET A 60 -5.29 -18.10 2.21
N SER A 61 -4.57 -19.15 2.59
CA SER A 61 -4.98 -20.55 2.44
C SER A 61 -5.75 -21.10 3.63
N HIS A 62 -6.16 -20.25 4.58
CA HIS A 62 -6.87 -20.68 5.78
C HIS A 62 -8.04 -19.77 6.13
N GLN A 63 -8.94 -19.53 5.16
CA GLN A 63 -10.29 -19.09 5.50
C GLN A 63 -11.09 -20.33 5.93
N THR A 64 -10.87 -20.80 7.15
CA THR A 64 -11.71 -21.82 7.77
C THR A 64 -13.11 -21.25 7.86
N SER A 65 -14.03 -21.79 7.06
CA SER A 65 -15.44 -21.39 7.04
C SER A 65 -16.01 -21.47 8.45
N ARG A 66 -16.25 -20.32 9.07
CA ARG A 66 -16.83 -20.21 10.40
C ARG A 66 -18.31 -20.62 10.29
N LYS A 67 -18.62 -21.90 10.50
CA LYS A 67 -20.00 -22.37 10.63
C LYS A 67 -20.49 -21.97 12.01
N TRP A 68 -21.54 -21.15 12.08
CA TRP A 68 -22.22 -20.87 13.34
C TRP A 68 -22.91 -22.16 13.81
N VAL A 69 -22.62 -22.60 15.02
CA VAL A 69 -23.38 -23.66 15.69
C VAL A 69 -24.67 -23.02 16.19
N THR A 70 -25.79 -23.34 15.54
CA THR A 70 -27.13 -23.04 16.07
C THR A 70 -27.45 -24.10 17.13
N VAL A 71 -27.69 -23.66 18.36
CA VAL A 71 -28.17 -24.49 19.48
C VAL A 71 -29.68 -24.32 19.60
#